data_AF-A0A382PUK5-F1
#
_entry.id   AF-A0A382PUK5-F1
#
_cell.length_a   1.000
_cell.length_b   1.000
_cell.length_c   1.000
_cell.angle_alpha   90.00
_cell.angle_beta   90.00
_cell.angle_gamma   90.00
#
_symmetry.space_group_name_H-M   'P 1'
#
loop_
_entity.id
_entity.type
_entity.pdbx_description
1 polymer ?
#
loop_
_entity_poly.entity_id
_entity_poly.type
_entity_poly.pdbx_seq_one_letter_code
_entity_poly.pdbx_strand_id
1 'polypeptide(L)'
;AYVDERYDPVKATDAALDYLSVLYEQYGSWHLAAAAYNAGPTRVSSVLRQYTDGRMGNENLYWEIVDHLPAETAEYVPKLLAATYLARSAVRYGLDVKKVDAYEYDFVWSPGGVDLGQLADSLGISANRIYDLNPQLIRHMTPPGEVFPLRVPMGMASDVVAALVVPARRSRLADD
;
A
#
# COMPACT_ATOMS: atom_id res chain seq x y z
N ALA A 1 -18.53 3.00 4.37
CA ALA A 1 -17.64 3.47 3.29
C ALA A 1 -17.51 2.37 2.25
N TYR A 2 -17.38 2.75 0.97
CA TYR A 2 -17.08 1.83 -0.16
C TYR A 2 -15.61 1.86 -0.53
N VAL A 3 -14.92 2.98 -0.25
CA VAL A 3 -13.50 3.20 -0.53
C VAL A 3 -12.75 3.35 0.79
N ASP A 4 -11.59 2.73 0.89
CA ASP A 4 -10.58 2.99 1.92
C ASP A 4 -9.21 3.11 1.24
N GLU A 5 -8.73 4.34 1.11
CA GLU A 5 -7.50 4.68 0.37
C GLU A 5 -6.24 4.10 1.01
N ARG A 6 -6.31 3.65 2.27
CA ARG A 6 -5.17 2.98 2.94
C ARG A 6 -4.82 1.64 2.30
N TYR A 7 -5.77 1.04 1.59
CA TYR A 7 -5.51 -0.16 0.80
C TYR A 7 -5.03 0.13 -0.61
N ASP A 8 -5.08 1.38 -1.09
CA ASP A 8 -4.51 1.72 -2.40
C ASP A 8 -2.98 1.72 -2.30
N PRO A 9 -2.27 0.75 -2.92
CA PRO A 9 -0.84 0.60 -2.75
C PRO A 9 -0.05 1.82 -3.26
N VAL A 10 -0.55 2.54 -4.28
CA VAL A 10 0.11 3.72 -4.82
C VAL A 10 0.00 4.87 -3.81
N LYS A 11 -1.23 5.23 -3.43
CA LYS A 11 -1.48 6.33 -2.49
C LYS A 11 -0.87 6.08 -1.11
N ALA A 12 -0.96 4.84 -0.61
CA ALA A 12 -0.38 4.46 0.66
C ALA A 12 1.16 4.57 0.64
N THR A 13 1.79 4.20 -0.47
CA THR A 13 3.25 4.33 -0.64
C THR A 13 3.66 5.80 -0.69
N ASP A 14 2.98 6.61 -1.50
CA ASP A 14 3.29 8.05 -1.60
C ASP A 14 3.17 8.73 -0.24
N ALA A 15 2.06 8.50 0.48
CA ALA A 15 1.86 9.06 1.82
C ALA A 15 2.92 8.58 2.84
N ALA A 16 3.36 7.31 2.75
CA ALA A 16 4.41 6.79 3.61
C ALA A 16 5.78 7.44 3.32
N LEU A 17 6.12 7.65 2.04
CA LEU A 17 7.35 8.31 1.62
C LEU A 17 7.38 9.79 2.02
N ASP A 18 6.27 10.50 1.85
CA ASP A 18 6.12 11.88 2.29
C ASP A 18 6.32 11.98 3.82
N TYR A 19 5.68 11.09 4.57
CA TYR A 19 5.81 11.10 6.02
C TYR A 19 7.22 10.75 6.51
N LEU A 20 7.87 9.75 5.88
CA LEU A 20 9.28 9.45 6.16
C LEU A 20 10.20 10.63 5.84
N SER A 21 9.90 11.40 4.80
CA SER A 21 10.66 12.61 4.44
C SER A 21 10.52 13.69 5.53
N VAL A 22 9.31 13.92 6.04
CA VAL A 22 9.08 14.83 7.19
C VAL A 22 9.86 14.38 8.42
N LEU A 23 9.87 13.08 8.71
CA LEU A 23 10.64 12.52 9.83
C LEU A 23 12.15 12.68 9.62
N TYR A 24 12.62 12.50 8.38
CA TYR A 24 14.03 12.75 8.05
C TYR A 24 14.40 14.23 8.21
N GLU A 25 13.56 15.16 7.77
CA GLU A 25 13.77 16.60 8.00
C GLU A 25 13.83 16.94 9.49
N GLN A 26 13.00 16.28 10.31
CA GLN A 26 13.02 16.45 11.76
C GLN A 26 14.29 15.90 12.41
N TYR A 27 14.73 14.69 12.06
CA TYR A 27 15.80 13.99 12.79
C TYR A 27 17.18 14.03 12.11
N GLY A 28 17.25 14.39 10.82
CA GLY A 28 18.46 14.35 10.00
C GLY A 28 19.14 12.98 9.94
N SER A 29 18.37 11.90 10.12
CA SER A 29 18.86 10.53 10.26
C SER A 29 17.79 9.56 9.81
N TRP A 30 18.09 8.71 8.82
CA TRP A 30 17.16 7.72 8.31
C TRP A 30 16.88 6.63 9.33
N HIS A 31 17.84 6.25 10.18
CA HIS A 31 17.58 5.28 11.25
C HIS A 31 16.61 5.85 12.29
N LEU A 32 16.76 7.12 12.68
CA LEU A 32 15.83 7.77 13.61
C LEU A 32 14.46 8.01 12.96
N ALA A 33 14.40 8.38 11.68
CA ALA A 33 13.15 8.53 10.94
C ALA A 33 12.38 7.20 10.86
N ALA A 34 13.06 6.10 10.53
CA ALA A 34 12.46 4.77 10.50
C ALA A 34 11.97 4.32 11.89
N ALA A 35 12.77 4.56 12.95
CA ALA A 35 12.34 4.29 14.31
C ALA A 35 11.10 5.12 14.70
N ALA A 36 11.06 6.41 14.33
CA ALA A 36 9.95 7.30 14.62
C ALA A 36 8.68 6.95 13.83
N TYR A 37 8.82 6.43 12.62
CA TYR A 37 7.70 5.92 11.83
C TYR A 37 7.00 4.76 12.54
N ASN A 38 7.77 3.84 13.15
CA ASN A 38 7.22 2.72 13.91
C ASN A 38 6.74 3.09 15.33
N ALA A 39 7.56 3.80 16.11
CA ALA A 39 7.27 4.10 17.52
C ALA A 39 6.44 5.37 17.75
N GLY A 40 6.33 6.23 16.74
CA GLY A 40 5.87 7.60 16.83
C GLY A 40 7.01 8.59 17.18
N PRO A 41 7.02 9.80 16.57
CA PRO A 41 8.08 10.79 16.78
C PRO A 41 8.15 11.31 18.21
N THR A 42 7.02 11.39 18.92
CA THR A 42 7.01 11.83 20.32
C THR A 42 7.85 10.92 21.21
N ARG A 43 7.77 9.60 20.99
CA ARG A 43 8.52 8.61 21.78
C ARG A 43 10.00 8.71 21.48
N VAL A 44 10.40 8.69 20.21
CA VAL A 44 11.81 8.81 19.81
C VAL A 44 12.43 10.11 20.31
N SER A 45 11.71 11.23 20.19
CA SER A 45 12.17 12.52 20.71
C SER A 45 12.34 12.53 22.23
N SER A 46 11.47 11.83 22.97
CA SER A 46 11.59 11.70 24.42
C SER A 46 12.83 10.92 24.82
N VAL A 47 13.11 9.81 24.15
CA VAL A 47 14.29 8.99 24.40
C VAL A 47 15.57 9.77 24.05
N LEU A 48 15.61 10.45 22.91
CA LEU A 48 16.77 11.29 22.53
C LEU A 48 17.05 12.37 23.58
N ARG A 49 16.03 13.07 24.07
CA ARG A 49 16.21 14.09 25.13
C ARG A 49 16.77 13.48 26.41
N GLN A 50 16.30 12.31 26.80
CA GLN A 50 16.70 11.69 28.08
C GLN A 50 18.10 11.10 28.03
N TYR A 51 18.52 10.52 26.91
CA TYR A 51 19.73 9.70 26.83
C TYR A 51 20.85 10.29 25.96
N THR A 52 20.56 11.33 25.17
CA THR A 52 21.53 11.92 24.22
C THR A 52 21.57 13.45 24.23
N ASP A 53 20.95 14.08 25.23
CA ASP A 53 20.78 15.55 25.28
C ASP A 53 20.08 16.13 24.04
N GLY A 54 19.17 15.35 23.45
CA GLY A 54 18.37 15.77 22.29
C GLY A 54 19.14 15.88 20.97
N ARG A 55 20.32 15.25 20.87
CA ARG A 55 21.11 15.20 19.63
C ARG A 55 20.31 14.62 18.45
N MET A 56 20.57 15.16 17.27
CA MET A 56 19.96 14.75 15.98
C MET A 56 21.01 14.87 14.86
N GLY A 57 20.68 14.44 13.65
CA GLY A 57 21.54 14.57 12.47
C GLY A 57 22.61 13.49 12.32
N ASN A 58 22.52 12.40 13.08
CA ASN A 58 23.51 11.33 13.06
C ASN A 58 22.83 9.96 13.05
N GLU A 59 23.24 9.12 12.10
CA GLU A 59 22.74 7.75 11.94
C GLU A 59 23.10 6.85 13.13
N ASN A 60 24.20 7.14 13.84
CA ASN A 60 24.63 6.36 15.00
C ASN A 60 23.74 6.54 16.23
N LEU A 61 22.99 7.65 16.31
CA LEU A 61 22.15 7.96 17.47
C LEU A 61 21.08 6.90 17.72
N TYR A 62 20.57 6.25 16.67
CA TYR A 62 19.63 5.14 16.84
C TYR A 62 20.24 4.02 17.68
N TRP A 63 21.49 3.63 17.39
CA TRP A 63 22.19 2.55 18.10
C TRP A 63 22.56 2.96 19.53
N GLU A 64 22.78 4.25 19.79
CA GLU A 64 23.00 4.77 21.15
C GLU A 64 21.73 4.66 22.02
N ILE A 65 20.53 4.64 21.42
CA ILE A 65 19.25 4.65 22.15
C ILE A 65 18.42 3.38 22.03
N VAL A 66 18.89 2.38 21.26
CA VAL A 66 18.08 1.20 20.89
C VAL A 66 17.57 0.43 22.10
N ASP A 67 18.38 0.31 23.16
CA ASP A 67 18.05 -0.37 24.41
C ASP A 67 17.00 0.39 25.26
N HIS A 68 16.64 1.61 24.85
CA HIS A 68 15.62 2.45 25.48
C HIS A 68 14.34 2.55 24.66
N LEU A 69 14.25 1.84 23.53
CA LEU A 69 13.05 1.74 22.70
C LEU A 69 12.26 0.45 23.02
N PRO A 70 10.94 0.42 22.74
CA PRO A 70 10.17 -0.83 22.79
C PRO A 70 10.79 -1.88 21.87
N ALA A 71 10.72 -3.16 22.26
CA ALA A 71 11.32 -4.26 21.50
C ALA A 71 10.93 -4.27 20.01
N GLU A 72 9.65 -4.00 19.70
CA GLU A 72 9.17 -3.90 18.32
C GLU A 72 9.96 -2.85 17.51
N THR A 73 10.17 -1.66 18.07
CA THR A 73 10.90 -0.55 17.43
C THR A 73 12.42 -0.78 17.42
N ALA A 74 12.95 -1.38 18.49
CA ALA A 74 14.36 -1.77 18.57
C ALA A 74 14.72 -2.81 17.50
N GLU A 75 13.76 -3.64 17.07
CA GLU A 75 13.96 -4.60 16.00
C GLU A 75 13.63 -4.04 14.61
N TYR A 76 12.83 -2.98 14.51
CA TYR A 76 12.32 -2.45 13.24
C TYR A 76 13.43 -2.03 12.29
N VAL A 77 14.36 -1.19 12.76
CA VAL A 77 15.45 -0.65 11.93
C VAL A 77 16.46 -1.75 11.53
N PRO A 78 16.94 -2.63 12.43
CA PRO A 78 17.76 -3.77 12.04
C PRO A 78 17.11 -4.67 10.99
N LYS A 79 15.81 -4.96 11.12
CA LYS A 79 15.07 -5.77 10.14
C LYS A 79 15.02 -5.09 8.78
N LEU A 80 14.77 -3.78 8.73
CA LEU A 80 14.77 -3.01 7.49
C LEU A 80 16.13 -3.04 6.79
N LEU A 81 17.21 -2.83 7.54
CA LEU A 81 18.58 -2.92 7.02
C LEU A 81 18.92 -4.32 6.52
N ALA A 82 18.57 -5.36 7.29
CA ALA A 82 18.79 -6.75 6.92
C ALA A 82 18.03 -7.12 5.64
N ALA A 83 16.76 -6.76 5.54
CA ALA A 83 15.95 -6.98 4.34
C ALA A 83 16.56 -6.29 3.13
N THR A 84 17.00 -5.03 3.28
CA THR A 84 17.66 -4.27 2.21
C THR A 84 18.97 -4.94 1.76
N TYR A 85 19.78 -5.39 2.72
CA TYR A 85 21.05 -6.05 2.45
C TYR A 85 20.86 -7.41 1.75
N LEU A 86 19.92 -8.23 2.23
CA LEU A 86 19.58 -9.51 1.65
C LEU A 86 19.00 -9.34 0.25
N ALA A 87 18.12 -8.37 0.02
CA ALA A 87 17.57 -8.09 -1.30
C ALA A 87 18.66 -7.70 -2.30
N ARG A 88 19.62 -6.86 -1.90
CA ARG A 88 20.76 -6.47 -2.75
C ARG A 88 21.76 -7.60 -3.00
N SER A 89 21.86 -8.54 -2.07
CA SER A 89 22.83 -9.65 -2.10
C SER A 89 22.19 -11.01 -2.35
N ALA A 90 20.95 -11.05 -2.85
CA ALA A 90 20.14 -12.27 -2.91
C ALA A 90 20.88 -13.45 -3.57
N VAL A 91 21.51 -13.20 -4.72
CA VAL A 91 22.30 -14.18 -5.47
C VAL A 91 23.46 -14.74 -4.63
N ARG A 92 24.15 -13.89 -3.86
CA ARG A 92 25.29 -14.30 -3.02
C ARG A 92 24.87 -15.28 -1.92
N TYR A 93 23.64 -15.15 -1.43
CA TYR A 93 23.09 -15.99 -0.37
C TYR A 93 22.26 -17.17 -0.89
N GLY A 94 22.24 -17.40 -2.21
CA GLY A 94 21.42 -18.46 -2.81
C GLY A 94 19.91 -18.24 -2.63
N LEU A 95 19.48 -16.99 -2.42
CA LEU A 95 18.07 -16.63 -2.30
C LEU A 95 17.46 -16.49 -3.71
N ASP A 96 16.42 -17.29 -3.99
CA ASP A 96 15.59 -17.13 -5.17
C ASP A 96 14.57 -16.00 -4.95
N VAL A 97 14.96 -14.78 -5.31
CA VAL A 97 14.06 -13.63 -5.26
C VAL A 97 13.25 -13.58 -6.54
N LYS A 98 12.02 -14.07 -6.46
CA LYS A 98 11.04 -13.93 -7.54
C LYS A 98 10.72 -12.45 -7.72
N LYS A 99 10.99 -11.93 -8.93
CA LYS A 99 10.46 -10.63 -9.32
C LYS A 99 8.94 -10.75 -9.38
N VAL A 100 8.26 -9.84 -8.67
CA VAL A 100 6.82 -9.66 -8.83
C VAL A 100 6.62 -8.90 -10.13
N ASP A 101 5.57 -9.25 -10.87
CA ASP A 101 5.18 -8.49 -12.05
C ASP A 101 4.92 -7.03 -11.69
N ALA A 102 5.15 -6.13 -12.65
CA ALA A 102 4.88 -4.72 -12.44
C ALA A 102 3.38 -4.52 -12.13
N TYR A 103 3.08 -3.62 -11.19
CA TYR A 103 1.71 -3.28 -10.83
C TYR A 103 1.11 -2.36 -11.90
N GLU A 104 0.76 -2.95 -13.04
CA GLU A 104 0.28 -2.25 -14.22
C GLU A 104 -1.21 -2.48 -14.45
N TYR A 105 -1.88 -1.43 -14.89
CA TYR A 105 -3.31 -1.41 -15.13
C TYR A 105 -3.66 -0.31 -16.13
N ASP A 106 -4.83 -0.46 -16.76
CA ASP A 106 -5.50 0.65 -17.42
C ASP A 106 -6.52 1.28 -16.46
N PHE A 107 -7.03 2.45 -16.83
CA PHE A 107 -8.11 3.13 -16.11
C PHE A 107 -9.35 3.28 -16.97
N VAL A 108 -10.51 3.10 -16.33
CA VAL A 108 -11.82 3.43 -16.91
C VAL A 108 -12.66 4.22 -15.92
N TRP A 109 -13.42 5.18 -16.42
CA TRP A 109 -14.43 5.88 -15.61
C TRP A 109 -15.67 5.00 -15.52
N SER A 110 -15.82 4.30 -14.40
CA SER A 110 -16.94 3.42 -14.12
C SER A 110 -18.11 4.21 -13.52
N PRO A 111 -19.37 3.92 -13.90
CA PRO A 111 -20.53 4.33 -13.12
C PRO A 111 -20.45 3.80 -11.67
N GLY A 112 -21.22 4.43 -10.79
CA GLY A 112 -21.35 4.02 -9.40
C GLY A 112 -22.24 2.79 -9.23
N GLY A 113 -21.96 1.99 -8.20
CA GLY A 113 -22.75 0.80 -7.86
C GLY A 113 -22.47 -0.41 -8.76
N VAL A 114 -21.35 -0.42 -9.48
CA VAL A 114 -20.93 -1.57 -10.30
C VAL A 114 -20.30 -2.62 -9.39
N ASP A 115 -20.92 -3.80 -9.35
CA ASP A 115 -20.36 -4.98 -8.68
C ASP A 115 -19.20 -5.54 -9.52
N LEU A 116 -18.01 -5.60 -8.93
CA LEU A 116 -16.79 -5.99 -9.63
C LEU A 116 -16.75 -7.49 -9.95
N GLY A 117 -17.47 -8.32 -9.20
CA GLY A 117 -17.63 -9.74 -9.49
C GLY A 117 -18.47 -9.95 -10.75
N GLN A 118 -19.64 -9.30 -10.82
CA GLN A 118 -20.49 -9.35 -12.01
C GLN A 118 -19.80 -8.77 -13.25
N LEU A 119 -19.02 -7.70 -13.08
CA LEU A 119 -18.21 -7.15 -14.16
C LEU A 119 -17.19 -8.17 -14.66
N ALA A 120 -16.44 -8.82 -13.75
CA ALA A 120 -15.47 -9.84 -14.10
C ALA A 120 -16.12 -11.04 -14.82
N ASP A 121 -17.28 -11.49 -14.33
CA ASP A 121 -18.06 -12.58 -14.95
C ASP A 121 -18.47 -12.23 -16.38
N SER A 122 -18.92 -10.99 -16.63
CA SER A 122 -19.29 -10.51 -17.97
C SER A 122 -18.11 -10.46 -18.95
N LEU A 123 -16.90 -10.30 -18.42
CA LEU A 123 -15.64 -10.28 -19.17
C LEU A 123 -15.00 -11.66 -19.29
N GLY A 124 -15.54 -12.68 -18.61
CA GLY A 124 -14.98 -14.03 -18.58
C GLY A 124 -13.63 -14.12 -17.89
N ILE A 125 -13.34 -13.23 -16.94
CA ILE A 125 -12.09 -13.23 -16.16
C ILE A 125 -12.35 -13.50 -14.68
N SER A 126 -11.31 -13.91 -13.94
CA SER A 126 -11.42 -14.04 -12.50
C SER A 126 -11.63 -12.67 -11.84
N ALA A 127 -12.61 -12.59 -10.93
CA ALA A 127 -12.87 -11.38 -10.14
C ALA A 127 -11.65 -10.89 -9.35
N ASN A 128 -10.79 -11.81 -8.90
CA ASN A 128 -9.54 -11.46 -8.20
C ASN A 128 -8.65 -10.55 -9.06
N ARG A 129 -8.65 -10.69 -10.39
CA ARG A 129 -7.87 -9.79 -11.27
C ARG A 129 -8.32 -8.33 -11.17
N ILE A 130 -9.59 -8.08 -10.90
CA ILE A 130 -10.12 -6.73 -10.70
C ILE A 130 -9.97 -6.31 -9.24
N TYR A 131 -10.14 -7.23 -8.29
CA TYR A 131 -10.01 -6.95 -6.86
C TYR A 131 -8.58 -6.55 -6.48
N ASP A 132 -7.57 -7.28 -6.97
CA ASP A 132 -6.15 -7.02 -6.68
C ASP A 132 -5.69 -5.67 -7.25
N LEU A 133 -6.35 -5.20 -8.31
CA LEU A 133 -6.12 -3.88 -8.89
C LEU A 133 -6.90 -2.77 -8.15
N ASN A 134 -7.97 -3.11 -7.42
CA ASN A 134 -8.79 -2.13 -6.70
C ASN A 134 -8.98 -2.50 -5.22
N PRO A 135 -7.90 -2.76 -4.46
CA PRO A 135 -7.99 -3.16 -3.05
C PRO A 135 -8.65 -2.09 -2.15
N GLN A 136 -8.66 -0.82 -2.59
CA GLN A 136 -9.37 0.27 -1.93
C GLN A 136 -10.90 0.09 -1.96
N LEU A 137 -11.45 -0.68 -2.89
CA LEU A 137 -12.89 -0.98 -2.97
C LEU A 137 -13.25 -2.13 -2.02
N ILE A 138 -13.33 -1.81 -0.73
CA ILE A 138 -13.53 -2.79 0.37
C ILE A 138 -14.86 -3.57 0.33
N ARG A 139 -15.77 -3.19 -0.57
CA ARG A 139 -17.04 -3.89 -0.81
C ARG A 139 -17.11 -4.56 -2.18
N HIS A 140 -15.99 -4.63 -2.91
CA HIS A 140 -15.92 -5.14 -4.27
C HIS A 140 -16.94 -4.48 -5.22
N MET A 141 -17.20 -3.20 -5.00
CA MET A 141 -18.20 -2.43 -5.73
C MET A 141 -17.77 -0.98 -5.84
N THR A 142 -17.98 -0.34 -6.99
CA THR A 142 -17.76 1.10 -7.11
C THR A 142 -18.77 1.88 -6.25
N PRO A 143 -18.38 3.03 -5.66
CA PRO A 143 -19.29 3.78 -4.79
C PRO A 143 -20.59 4.16 -5.50
N PRO A 144 -21.77 3.85 -4.94
CA PRO A 144 -23.04 4.22 -5.56
C PRO A 144 -23.21 5.74 -5.66
N GLY A 145 -23.75 6.20 -6.80
CA GLY A 145 -24.12 7.60 -6.99
C GLY A 145 -23.00 8.52 -7.49
N GLU A 146 -21.78 8.02 -7.68
CA GLU A 146 -20.67 8.77 -8.26
C GLU A 146 -19.91 7.96 -9.31
N VAL A 147 -19.24 8.65 -10.23
CA VAL A 147 -18.30 8.00 -11.16
C VAL A 147 -17.00 7.69 -10.43
N PHE A 148 -16.40 6.55 -10.73
CA PHE A 148 -15.21 6.07 -10.04
C PHE A 148 -14.09 5.71 -11.05
N PRO A 149 -12.83 6.13 -10.81
CA PRO A 149 -11.70 5.71 -11.64
C PRO A 149 -11.33 4.26 -11.30
N LEU A 150 -11.92 3.32 -12.03
CA LEU A 150 -11.70 1.89 -11.83
C LEU A 150 -10.43 1.45 -12.56
N ARG A 151 -9.53 0.78 -11.83
CA ARG A 151 -8.36 0.12 -12.43
C ARG A 151 -8.79 -1.20 -13.04
N VAL A 152 -8.29 -1.51 -14.22
CA VAL A 152 -8.62 -2.75 -14.94
C VAL A 152 -7.35 -3.38 -15.50
N PRO A 153 -7.32 -4.69 -15.78
CA PRO A 153 -6.14 -5.31 -16.35
C PRO A 153 -5.69 -4.61 -17.62
N MET A 154 -4.38 -4.44 -17.78
CA MET A 154 -3.81 -3.78 -18.96
C MET A 154 -4.35 -4.42 -20.26
N GLY A 155 -4.74 -3.57 -21.20
CA GLY A 155 -5.29 -3.96 -22.50
C GLY A 155 -6.80 -4.22 -22.49
N MET A 156 -7.48 -4.19 -21.33
CA MET A 156 -8.91 -4.50 -21.23
C MET A 156 -9.82 -3.27 -21.11
N ALA A 157 -9.28 -2.05 -21.19
CA ALA A 157 -10.08 -0.83 -21.02
C ALA A 157 -11.30 -0.76 -21.95
N SER A 158 -11.13 -1.09 -23.24
CA SER A 158 -12.22 -1.08 -24.22
C SER A 158 -13.30 -2.13 -23.93
N ASP A 159 -12.88 -3.34 -23.55
CA ASP A 159 -13.82 -4.43 -23.21
C ASP A 159 -14.63 -4.08 -21.97
N VAL A 160 -13.99 -3.49 -20.96
CA VAL A 160 -14.66 -3.05 -19.73
C VAL A 160 -15.67 -1.94 -20.04
N VAL A 161 -15.28 -0.94 -20.83
CA VAL A 161 -16.22 0.14 -21.23
C VAL A 161 -17.42 -0.46 -21.97
N ALA A 162 -17.21 -1.42 -22.86
CA ALA A 162 -18.30 -2.10 -23.54
C ALA A 162 -19.22 -2.87 -22.55
N ALA A 163 -18.64 -3.61 -21.61
CA ALA A 163 -19.40 -4.35 -20.59
C ALA A 163 -20.23 -3.44 -19.68
N LEU A 164 -19.72 -2.25 -19.34
CA LEU A 164 -20.43 -1.26 -18.49
C LEU A 164 -21.62 -0.61 -19.20
N VAL A 165 -21.63 -0.56 -20.53
CA VAL A 165 -22.72 0.02 -21.32
C VAL A 165 -23.86 -0.97 -21.53
N VAL A 166 -23.59 -2.28 -21.49
CA VAL A 166 -24.61 -3.33 -21.66
C VAL A 166 -25.37 -3.48 -20.33
N PRO A 167 -26.70 -3.20 -20.28
CA PRO A 167 -27.46 -3.36 -19.06
C PRO A 167 -27.39 -4.82 -18.61
N ALA A 168 -27.01 -5.06 -17.35
CA ALA A 168 -27.09 -6.38 -16.74
C ALA A 168 -28.48 -6.96 -17.02
N ARG A 169 -28.55 -8.08 -17.74
CA ARG A 169 -29.81 -8.83 -17.90
C ARG A 169 -30.28 -9.18 -16.49
N ARG A 170 -31.31 -8.48 -16.01
CA ARG A 170 -32.04 -8.88 -14.81
C ARG A 170 -32.59 -10.28 -15.05
N SER A 171 -31.94 -11.32 -14.54
CA SER A 171 -32.57 -12.63 -14.37
C SER A 171 -33.59 -12.51 -13.23
N ARG A 172 -34.75 -11.93 -13.53
CA ARG A 172 -35.97 -12.25 -12.79
C ARG A 172 -36.46 -13.57 -13.36
N LEU A 173 -35.88 -14.67 -12.87
CA LEU A 173 -36.65 -15.91 -12.81
C LEU A 173 -37.64 -15.67 -11.67
N ALA A 174 -38.88 -15.45 -12.08
CA ALA A 174 -40.03 -15.67 -11.23
C ALA A 174 -39.99 -17.15 -10.81
N ASP A 175 -40.02 -17.40 -9.51
CA ASP A 175 -40.64 -18.61 -9.00
C ASP A 175 -41.95 -18.12 -8.34
N ASP A 176 -43.03 -18.42 -9.05
CA ASP A 176 -44.40 -18.58 -8.54
C ASP A 176 -44.48 -19.76 -7.56
#